data_AF-A0A7Y3GBI4-F1
#
_entry.id   AF-A0A7Y3GBI4-F1
#
_cell.length_a   1.000
_cell.length_b   1.000
_cell.length_c   1.000
_cell.angle_alpha   90.00
_cell.angle_beta   90.00
_cell.angle_gamma   90.00
#
_symmetry.space_group_name_H-M   'P 1'
#
loop_
_entity.id
_entity.type
_entity.pdbx_description
1 polymer ?
#
loop_
_entity_poly.entity_id
_entity_poly.type
_entity_poly.pdbx_seq_one_letter_code
_entity_poly.pdbx_strand_id
1 'polypeptide(L)'
;MKQDPSTSRREFLIGLGGSALAVAATGALAAQRGPEPAWRQQLAEALGGGEVGAIGRAYLRAVPGEAHADRLHARLYESLGPASSARDLRERLEGLCRRDFAAGRCITLDGWRLARSEARACALLSLG
;
A
#
# COMPACT_ATOMS: atom_id res chain seq x y z
N MET A 1 8.20 -27.30 14.82
CA MET A 1 7.25 -27.42 13.67
C MET A 1 5.86 -27.19 14.23
N LYS A 2 5.04 -26.22 13.84
CA LYS A 2 4.97 -25.29 12.71
C LYS A 2 4.42 -23.97 13.27
N GLN A 3 5.00 -22.83 12.91
CA GLN A 3 4.26 -21.56 13.04
C GLN A 3 3.36 -21.50 11.82
N ASP A 4 2.05 -21.46 12.02
CA ASP A 4 1.06 -21.24 10.97
C ASP A 4 0.94 -19.73 10.74
N PRO A 5 1.37 -19.16 9.60
CA PRO A 5 1.19 -17.75 9.29
C PRO A 5 -0.12 -17.58 8.50
N SER A 6 -1.23 -18.01 9.09
CA SER A 6 -2.57 -17.83 8.52
C SER A 6 -3.39 -16.82 9.31
N THR A 7 -2.76 -15.77 9.85
CA THR A 7 -3.45 -14.52 10.21
C THR A 7 -3.82 -13.80 8.90
N SER A 8 -4.69 -14.44 8.14
CA SER A 8 -5.35 -13.86 6.99
C SER A 8 -6.22 -12.73 7.49
N ARG A 9 -5.95 -11.52 6.97
CA ARG A 9 -6.76 -10.28 6.83
C ARG A 9 -8.24 -10.24 7.28
N ARG A 10 -8.95 -11.37 7.39
CA ARG A 10 -10.36 -11.51 7.72
C ARG A 10 -10.73 -11.13 9.15
N GLU A 11 -9.86 -11.34 10.14
CA GLU A 11 -10.17 -10.95 11.53
C GLU A 11 -9.97 -9.47 11.83
N PHE A 12 -9.17 -8.77 11.02
CA PHE A 12 -8.77 -7.39 11.35
C PHE A 12 -9.66 -6.30 10.74
N LEU A 13 -10.65 -6.65 9.90
CA LEU A 13 -11.68 -5.71 9.44
C LEU A 13 -12.78 -5.45 10.49
N ILE A 14 -12.74 -6.14 11.64
CA ILE A 14 -13.67 -5.96 12.75
C ILE A 14 -12.85 -5.89 14.05
N GLY A 15 -12.32 -4.72 14.41
CA GLY A 15 -11.61 -4.59 15.67
C GLY A 15 -11.05 -3.20 15.96
N LEU A 16 -11.89 -2.34 16.54
CA LEU A 16 -11.56 -1.27 17.50
C LEU A 16 -10.71 -0.10 16.92
N GLY A 17 -11.22 1.14 16.80
CA GLY A 17 -11.94 1.85 17.85
C GLY A 17 -11.00 2.18 19.00
N GLY A 18 -10.16 3.21 18.86
CA GLY A 18 -9.28 3.67 19.94
C GLY A 18 -8.25 4.71 19.50
N SER A 19 -8.50 5.98 19.85
CA SER A 19 -7.68 7.15 19.58
C SER A 19 -6.35 7.17 20.35
N ALA A 20 -5.30 7.80 19.81
CA ALA A 20 -4.58 8.91 20.46
C ALA A 20 -3.43 9.49 19.60
N LEU A 21 -3.29 10.81 19.71
CA LEU A 21 -2.32 11.72 19.10
C LEU A 21 -0.84 11.34 19.24
N ALA A 22 -0.07 11.57 18.17
CA ALA A 22 1.33 11.98 18.29
C ALA A 22 1.66 13.03 17.22
N VAL A 23 1.73 14.29 17.66
CA VAL A 23 2.33 15.40 16.92
C VAL A 23 3.84 15.24 16.98
N ALA A 24 4.49 15.12 15.83
CA ALA A 24 5.93 15.36 15.71
C ALA A 24 6.17 16.21 14.45
N ALA A 25 6.38 17.50 14.68
CA ALA A 25 6.80 18.46 13.68
C ALA A 25 8.19 18.09 13.17
N THR A 26 8.35 17.92 11.86
CA THR A 26 9.67 17.99 11.23
C THR A 26 9.52 18.53 9.82
N GLY A 27 10.09 19.72 9.61
CA GLY A 27 10.74 20.07 8.35
C GLY A 27 9.85 20.59 7.24
N ALA A 28 9.64 21.91 7.26
CA ALA A 28 9.25 22.69 6.10
C ALA A 28 10.27 22.49 4.95
N LEU A 29 9.95 21.58 4.03
CA LEU A 29 10.41 21.55 2.63
C LEU A 29 9.34 20.83 1.78
N ALA A 30 8.07 21.16 1.97
CA ALA A 30 7.03 20.77 1.03
C ALA A 30 7.09 21.72 -0.16
N ALA A 31 8.06 21.44 -1.04
CA ALA A 31 8.15 22.01 -2.37
C ALA A 31 6.77 22.05 -3.04
N GLN A 32 6.53 23.12 -3.78
CA GLN A 32 5.39 23.36 -4.67
C GLN A 32 4.86 22.05 -5.27
N ARG A 33 3.87 21.43 -4.61
CA ARG A 33 3.18 20.26 -5.14
C ARG A 33 2.20 20.80 -6.17
N GLY A 34 2.44 20.46 -7.44
CA GLY A 34 1.43 20.61 -8.48
C GLY A 34 0.15 19.86 -8.12
N PRO A 35 -0.91 19.98 -8.93
CA PRO A 35 -2.16 19.27 -8.68
C PRO A 35 -1.88 17.79 -8.45
N GLU A 36 -2.35 17.32 -7.30
CA GLU A 36 -2.24 15.94 -6.83
C GLU A 36 -2.98 15.05 -7.85
N PRO A 37 -2.33 14.06 -8.49
CA PRO A 37 -2.99 13.27 -9.51
C PRO A 37 -4.16 12.45 -8.94
N ALA A 38 -5.31 12.47 -9.64
CA ALA A 38 -6.56 11.85 -9.18
C ALA A 38 -6.43 10.37 -8.75
N TRP A 39 -5.48 9.63 -9.32
CA TRP A 39 -5.23 8.23 -8.95
C TRP A 39 -4.80 8.07 -7.49
N ARG A 40 -4.16 9.07 -6.87
CA ARG A 40 -3.61 8.96 -5.52
C ARG A 40 -4.70 9.06 -4.47
N GLN A 41 -5.63 10.00 -4.61
CA GLN A 41 -6.81 10.06 -3.75
C GLN A 41 -7.59 8.74 -3.83
N GLN A 42 -7.85 8.26 -5.05
CA GLN A 42 -8.54 6.97 -5.25
C GLN A 42 -7.79 5.80 -4.61
N LEU A 43 -6.46 5.77 -4.72
CA LEU A 43 -5.62 4.72 -4.15
C LEU A 43 -5.55 4.79 -2.62
N ALA A 44 -5.49 5.99 -2.06
CA ALA A 44 -5.52 6.21 -0.61
C ALA A 44 -6.86 5.77 -0.02
N GLU A 45 -7.97 6.13 -0.66
CA GLU A 45 -9.29 5.63 -0.31
C GLU A 45 -9.35 4.10 -0.42
N ALA A 46 -8.84 3.53 -1.52
CA ALA A 46 -8.87 2.09 -1.78
C ALA A 46 -8.11 1.28 -0.71
N LEU A 47 -6.92 1.71 -0.31
CA LEU A 47 -6.11 1.03 0.70
C LEU A 47 -6.70 1.18 2.10
N GLY A 48 -7.13 2.39 2.47
CA GLY A 48 -7.57 2.71 3.84
C GLY A 48 -6.47 2.55 4.90
N GLY A 49 -6.66 3.18 6.06
CA GLY A 49 -5.84 2.96 7.24
C GLY A 49 -4.54 3.79 7.35
N GLY A 50 -4.00 3.84 8.57
CA GLY A 50 -2.86 4.70 8.93
C GLY A 50 -1.46 4.10 8.67
N GLU A 51 -1.35 2.80 8.42
CA GLU A 51 -0.05 2.10 8.30
C GLU A 51 0.55 2.15 6.89
N VAL A 52 -0.22 2.62 5.90
CA VAL A 52 0.16 2.72 4.48
C VAL A 52 1.53 3.39 4.30
N GLY A 53 1.77 4.51 4.99
CA GLY A 53 3.04 5.23 4.90
C GLY A 53 4.22 4.46 5.50
N ALA A 54 3.99 3.73 6.60
CA ALA A 54 5.04 2.93 7.25
C ALA A 54 5.45 1.75 6.36
N ILE A 55 4.45 1.00 5.85
CA ILE A 55 4.65 -0.12 4.93
C ILE A 55 5.33 0.35 3.65
N GLY A 56 4.87 1.45 3.06
CA GLY A 56 5.44 1.97 1.83
C GLY A 56 6.90 2.38 1.98
N ARG A 57 7.26 3.07 3.07
CA ARG A 57 8.66 3.40 3.37
C ARG A 57 9.51 2.15 3.62
N ALA A 58 8.97 1.15 4.34
CA ALA A 58 9.66 -0.12 4.56
C ALA A 58 9.93 -0.84 3.22
N TYR A 59 8.94 -0.87 2.32
CA TYR A 59 9.09 -1.45 0.98
C TYR A 59 10.19 -0.75 0.18
N LEU A 60 10.20 0.59 0.15
CA LEU A 60 11.18 1.37 -0.59
C LEU A 60 12.61 1.17 -0.08
N ARG A 61 12.79 1.00 1.24
CA ARG A 61 14.08 0.63 1.83
C ARG A 61 14.52 -0.77 1.42
N ALA A 62 13.59 -1.72 1.40
CA ALA A 62 13.87 -3.11 1.04
C ALA A 62 14.09 -3.32 -0.48
N VAL A 63 13.47 -2.48 -1.32
CA VAL A 63 13.49 -2.59 -2.78
C VAL A 63 13.80 -1.23 -3.42
N PRO A 64 15.02 -0.68 -3.24
CA PRO A 64 15.37 0.67 -3.70
C PRO A 64 15.26 0.84 -5.22
N GLY A 65 15.44 -0.24 -6.00
CA GLY A 65 15.27 -0.21 -7.45
C GLY A 65 13.83 0.12 -7.91
N GLU A 66 12.84 -0.06 -7.04
CA GLU A 66 11.43 0.28 -7.32
C GLU A 66 11.04 1.68 -6.80
N ALA A 67 11.98 2.48 -6.27
CA ALA A 67 11.73 3.83 -5.72
C ALA A 67 11.52 4.93 -6.80
N HIS A 68 10.69 4.65 -7.80
CA HIS A 68 10.38 5.55 -8.90
C HIS A 68 8.86 5.60 -9.09
N ALA A 69 8.23 6.72 -8.71
CA ALA A 69 6.77 6.84 -8.68
C ALA A 69 6.12 6.48 -10.02
N ASP A 70 6.62 7.01 -11.14
CA ASP A 70 6.05 6.76 -12.47
C ASP A 70 6.15 5.29 -12.90
N ARG A 71 7.30 4.66 -12.64
CA ARG A 71 7.50 3.24 -12.97
C ARG A 71 6.62 2.34 -12.10
N LEU A 72 6.49 2.67 -10.83
CA LEU A 72 5.71 1.88 -9.89
C LEU A 72 4.21 2.06 -10.14
N HIS A 73 3.77 3.28 -10.48
CA HIS A 73 2.43 3.57 -10.99
C HIS A 73 2.15 2.77 -12.26
N ALA A 74 2.98 2.88 -13.30
CA ALA A 74 2.79 2.17 -14.56
C ALA A 74 2.65 0.65 -14.36
N ARG A 75 3.55 0.03 -13.59
CA ARG A 75 3.51 -1.43 -13.33
C ARG A 75 2.27 -1.85 -12.53
N LEU A 76 1.87 -1.07 -11.54
CA LEU A 76 0.70 -1.37 -10.71
C LEU A 76 -0.58 -1.27 -11.55
N TYR A 77 -0.72 -0.18 -12.32
CA TYR A 77 -1.93 0.06 -13.12
C TYR A 77 -1.99 -0.78 -14.41
N GLU A 78 -0.87 -1.23 -14.96
CA GLU A 78 -0.84 -2.27 -16.00
C GLU A 78 -1.48 -3.58 -15.49
N SER A 79 -1.27 -3.92 -14.22
CA SER A 79 -1.82 -5.12 -13.61
C SER A 79 -3.28 -4.99 -13.15
N LEU A 80 -3.70 -3.77 -12.80
CA LEU A 80 -5.06 -3.49 -12.32
C LEU A 80 -6.02 -3.15 -13.48
N GLY A 81 -5.50 -2.57 -14.57
CA GLY A 81 -6.29 -1.95 -15.61
C GLY A 81 -6.93 -0.62 -15.15
N PRO A 82 -7.69 0.04 -16.02
CA PRO A 82 -8.42 1.25 -15.66
C PRO A 82 -9.47 0.95 -14.59
N ALA A 83 -9.55 1.81 -13.57
CA ALA A 83 -10.55 1.76 -12.52
C ALA A 83 -11.49 2.97 -12.64
N SER A 84 -12.78 2.72 -12.46
CA SER A 84 -13.85 3.73 -12.56
C SER A 84 -14.15 4.44 -11.23
N SER A 85 -13.71 3.87 -10.11
CA SER A 85 -13.91 4.41 -8.76
C SER A 85 -12.88 3.85 -7.77
N ALA A 86 -12.76 4.46 -6.59
CA ALA A 86 -11.94 3.92 -5.50
C ALA A 86 -12.42 2.52 -5.03
N ARG A 87 -13.72 2.25 -5.12
CA ARG A 87 -14.29 0.93 -4.81
C ARG A 87 -13.84 -0.13 -5.82
N ASP A 88 -13.97 0.18 -7.12
CA ASP A 88 -13.51 -0.69 -8.21
C ASP A 88 -11.99 -0.94 -8.10
N LEU A 89 -11.21 0.11 -7.81
CA LEU A 89 -9.78 0.00 -7.56
C LEU A 89 -9.46 -0.93 -6.38
N ARG A 90 -10.20 -0.83 -5.27
CA ARG A 90 -10.05 -1.72 -4.11
C ARG A 90 -10.33 -3.17 -4.47
N GLU A 91 -11.46 -3.45 -5.13
CA GLU A 91 -11.84 -4.81 -5.52
C GLU A 91 -10.79 -5.44 -6.47
N ARG A 92 -10.25 -4.66 -7.40
CA ARG A 92 -9.15 -5.07 -8.30
C ARG A 92 -7.85 -5.31 -7.55
N LEU A 93 -7.50 -4.42 -6.63
CA LEU A 93 -6.28 -4.55 -5.81
C LEU A 93 -6.36 -5.79 -4.92
N GLU A 94 -7.50 -6.05 -4.28
CA GLU A 94 -7.74 -7.29 -3.51
C GLU A 94 -7.63 -8.53 -4.40
N GLY A 95 -8.17 -8.48 -5.62
CA GLY A 95 -8.01 -9.53 -6.62
C GLY A 95 -6.53 -9.79 -6.96
N LEU A 96 -5.76 -8.73 -7.18
CA LEU A 96 -4.32 -8.81 -7.48
C LEU A 96 -3.53 -9.34 -6.28
N CYS A 97 -3.85 -8.89 -5.06
CA CYS A 97 -3.24 -9.39 -3.83
C CYS A 97 -3.48 -10.90 -3.66
N ARG A 98 -4.72 -11.37 -3.89
CA ARG A 98 -5.03 -12.81 -3.84
C ARG A 98 -4.21 -13.61 -4.85
N ARG A 99 -4.04 -13.11 -6.08
CA ARG A 99 -3.17 -13.75 -7.10
C ARG A 99 -1.70 -13.75 -6.67
N ASP A 100 -1.23 -12.69 -6.04
CA ASP A 100 0.14 -12.61 -5.52
C ASP A 100 0.38 -13.63 -4.40
N PHE A 101 -0.55 -13.74 -3.44
CA PHE A 101 -0.47 -14.77 -2.40
C PHE A 101 -0.49 -16.19 -2.99
N ALA A 102 -1.43 -16.49 -3.90
CA ALA A 102 -1.54 -17.80 -4.53
C ALA A 102 -0.26 -18.19 -5.31
N ALA A 103 0.42 -17.21 -5.90
CA ALA A 103 1.66 -17.42 -6.64
C ALA A 103 2.93 -17.28 -5.78
N GLY A 104 2.81 -17.11 -4.46
CA GLY A 104 3.95 -16.91 -3.56
C GLY A 104 4.69 -15.57 -3.74
N ARG A 105 4.13 -14.62 -4.48
CA ARG A 105 4.68 -13.27 -4.67
C ARG A 105 4.38 -12.38 -3.47
N CYS A 106 4.95 -12.75 -2.33
CA CYS A 106 4.83 -12.01 -1.08
C CYS A 106 6.15 -11.33 -0.73
N ILE A 107 6.09 -10.34 0.15
CA ILE A 107 7.25 -9.75 0.81
C ILE A 107 6.97 -9.66 2.30
N THR A 108 8.01 -9.90 3.11
CA THR A 108 7.94 -9.70 4.56
C THR A 108 8.62 -8.38 4.91
N LEU A 109 7.88 -7.44 5.49
CA LEU A 109 8.36 -6.13 5.92
C LEU A 109 8.07 -5.98 7.41
N ASP A 110 9.09 -5.77 8.24
CA ASP A 110 8.93 -5.55 9.68
C ASP A 110 8.06 -6.62 10.40
N GLY A 111 8.15 -7.88 9.95
CA GLY A 111 7.35 -9.01 10.47
C GLY A 111 5.99 -9.21 9.80
N TRP A 112 5.55 -8.29 8.94
CA TRP A 112 4.29 -8.36 8.20
C TRP A 112 4.50 -9.02 6.84
N ARG A 113 3.70 -10.04 6.52
CA ARG A 113 3.71 -10.66 5.20
C ARG A 113 2.64 -10.02 4.32
N LEU A 114 3.05 -9.31 3.28
CA LEU A 114 2.16 -8.62 2.36
C LEU A 114 2.23 -9.22 0.96
N ALA A 115 1.17 -9.03 0.18
CA ALA A 115 1.25 -9.21 -1.27
C ALA A 115 2.23 -8.17 -1.84
N ARG A 116 2.99 -8.54 -2.88
CA ARG A 116 3.92 -7.59 -3.51
C ARG A 116 3.17 -6.40 -4.12
N SER A 117 2.00 -6.61 -4.69
CA SER A 117 1.12 -5.54 -5.20
C SER A 117 0.66 -4.57 -4.12
N GLU A 118 0.35 -5.07 -2.92
CA GLU A 118 -0.06 -4.25 -1.77
C GLU A 118 1.09 -3.38 -1.27
N ALA A 119 2.27 -3.99 -1.08
CA ALA A 119 3.45 -3.24 -0.64
C ALA A 119 3.85 -2.16 -1.66
N ARG A 120 3.69 -2.44 -2.96
CA ARG A 120 3.85 -1.45 -4.04
C ARG A 120 2.82 -0.33 -3.96
N ALA A 121 1.54 -0.64 -3.79
CA ALA A 121 0.51 0.38 -3.65
C ALA A 121 0.80 1.32 -2.47
N CYS A 122 1.21 0.77 -1.32
CA CYS A 122 1.66 1.56 -0.17
C CYS A 122 2.91 2.41 -0.48
N ALA A 123 3.88 1.84 -1.20
CA ALA A 123 5.07 2.55 -1.63
C ALA A 123 4.76 3.71 -2.59
N LEU A 124 3.83 3.50 -3.52
CA LEU A 124 3.39 4.53 -4.46
C LEU A 124 2.80 5.74 -3.73
N LEU A 125 1.92 5.48 -2.76
CA LEU A 125 1.38 6.52 -1.90
C LEU A 125 2.46 7.17 -1.03
N SER A 126 3.54 6.48 -0.70
CA SER A 126 4.63 7.07 0.10
C SER A 126 5.59 7.95 -0.71
N LEU A 127 5.58 7.87 -2.05
CA LEU A 127 6.51 8.59 -2.93
C LEU A 127 6.03 9.99 -3.40
N GLY A 128 4.85 10.46 -2.99
CA GLY A 128 4.36 11.81 -3.36
C GLY A 128 4.10 12.74 -2.17
#